data_AF-A0AAE3XDY8-F1
#
_entry.id   AF-A0AAE3XDY8-F1
#
_cell.length_a   1.000
_cell.length_b   1.000
_cell.length_c   1.000
_cell.angle_alpha   90.00
_cell.angle_beta   90.00
_cell.angle_gamma   90.00
#
_symmetry.space_group_name_H-M   'P 1'
#
loop_
_entity.id
_entity.type
_entity.pdbx_description
1 polymer ?
#
loop_
_entity_poly.entity_id
_entity_poly.type
_entity_poly.pdbx_seq_one_letter_code
_entity_poly.pdbx_strand_id
1 'polypeptide(L)'
;MGSAADEATHAQLVQVAHRWLTTRGACDFAFAEFGNNTTAEKPDVLGFLDIDHTVLIEVKISRSDFLADARKPWRQRPEEGMGDWRYYLTPPGLLRAEELPRNWGLLEAGPRGVRLVKPLAIHEQKGKDFPALGRYLEQNDMAYMHPARERWARCTAEQHPKHRAGELALLYGVARRLHLKDCFGILKTPEKTRVEWQVAPNPTSP
;
A
#
# COMPACT_ATOMS: atom_id res chain seq x y z
N MET A 1 -2.07 -37.97 -12.67
CA MET A 1 -2.94 -36.78 -12.71
C MET A 1 -2.29 -35.74 -11.82
N GLY A 2 -1.54 -34.79 -12.41
CA GLY A 2 -0.87 -33.74 -11.65
C GLY A 2 -1.90 -32.77 -11.09
N SER A 3 -1.88 -32.54 -9.78
CA SER A 3 -2.64 -31.46 -9.15
C SER A 3 -2.13 -30.15 -9.74
N ALA A 4 -3.05 -29.32 -10.25
CA ALA A 4 -2.76 -27.92 -10.50
C ALA A 4 -2.40 -27.31 -9.15
N ALA A 5 -1.12 -26.96 -8.97
CA ALA A 5 -0.67 -26.25 -7.78
C ALA A 5 -1.07 -24.78 -7.98
N ASP A 6 -1.91 -24.25 -7.12
CA ASP A 6 -2.52 -22.92 -7.32
C ASP A 6 -1.50 -21.79 -7.10
N GLU A 7 -1.45 -20.87 -8.05
CA GLU A 7 -0.63 -19.65 -8.07
C GLU A 7 -1.16 -18.63 -7.04
N ALA A 8 -0.30 -17.81 -6.44
CA ALA A 8 -0.71 -16.81 -5.46
C ALA A 8 -1.75 -15.85 -6.07
N THR A 9 -2.96 -15.83 -5.52
CA THR A 9 -4.05 -15.06 -6.12
C THR A 9 -3.97 -13.58 -5.76
N HIS A 10 -4.53 -12.72 -6.61
CA HIS A 10 -4.63 -11.29 -6.35
C HIS A 10 -5.26 -11.01 -4.98
N ALA A 11 -6.41 -11.63 -4.70
CA ALA A 11 -7.14 -11.44 -3.45
C ALA A 11 -6.30 -11.82 -2.21
N GLN A 12 -5.53 -12.90 -2.28
CA GLN A 12 -4.62 -13.29 -1.20
C GLN A 12 -3.53 -12.24 -0.96
N LEU A 13 -2.92 -11.71 -2.03
CA LEU A 13 -1.90 -10.67 -1.93
C LEU A 13 -2.47 -9.33 -1.44
N VAL A 14 -3.73 -9.02 -1.76
CA VAL A 14 -4.42 -7.85 -1.22
C VAL A 14 -4.58 -7.95 0.30
N GLN A 15 -4.95 -9.11 0.83
CA GLN A 15 -5.00 -9.32 2.29
C GLN A 15 -3.62 -9.18 2.95
N VAL A 16 -2.57 -9.68 2.27
CA VAL A 16 -1.18 -9.50 2.73
C VAL A 16 -0.78 -8.02 2.73
N ALA A 17 -1.14 -7.26 1.69
CA ALA A 17 -0.88 -5.83 1.58
C ALA A 17 -1.59 -5.02 2.68
N HIS A 18 -2.88 -5.29 2.90
CA HIS A 18 -3.67 -4.66 3.95
C HIS A 18 -3.07 -4.88 5.34
N ARG A 19 -2.77 -6.15 5.67
CA ARG A 19 -2.12 -6.49 6.93
C ARG A 19 -0.73 -5.87 7.04
N TRP A 20 0.01 -5.75 5.93
CA TRP A 20 1.31 -5.09 5.95
C TRP A 20 1.16 -3.62 6.35
N LEU A 21 0.21 -2.88 5.77
CA LEU A 21 -0.04 -1.48 6.14
C LEU A 21 -0.39 -1.32 7.61
N THR A 22 -1.30 -2.15 8.15
CA THR A 22 -1.75 -2.02 9.55
C THR A 22 -0.79 -2.59 10.59
N THR A 23 0.32 -3.22 10.20
CA THR A 23 1.29 -3.81 11.15
C THR A 23 2.71 -3.31 10.97
N ARG A 24 3.18 -3.23 9.72
CA ARG A 24 4.56 -2.84 9.36
C ARG A 24 4.58 -1.46 8.74
N GLY A 25 3.55 -1.10 8.00
CA GLY A 25 3.33 0.18 7.34
C GLY A 25 2.76 1.26 8.28
N ALA A 26 2.63 0.97 9.57
CA ALA A 26 2.25 1.90 10.64
C ALA A 26 0.95 2.69 10.40
N CYS A 27 0.09 2.26 9.46
CA CYS A 27 -1.21 2.86 9.25
C CYS A 27 -2.14 2.50 10.42
N ASP A 28 -2.84 3.51 10.96
CA ASP A 28 -3.84 3.34 12.01
C ASP A 28 -4.97 2.41 11.55
N PHE A 29 -5.36 2.55 10.29
CA PHE A 29 -6.30 1.65 9.63
C PHE A 29 -6.08 1.65 8.11
N ALA A 30 -6.63 0.65 7.44
CA ALA A 30 -6.60 0.54 5.98
C ALA A 30 -7.90 -0.07 5.44
N PHE A 31 -8.17 0.16 4.16
CA PHE A 31 -9.24 -0.46 3.40
C PHE A 31 -8.66 -1.34 2.30
N ALA A 32 -9.27 -2.48 2.03
CA ALA A 32 -8.91 -3.38 0.94
C ALA A 32 -10.10 -3.61 0.01
N GLU A 33 -9.84 -3.75 -1.29
CA GLU A 33 -10.80 -4.02 -2.37
C GLU A 33 -12.02 -3.09 -2.32
N PHE A 34 -11.78 -1.83 -1.93
CA PHE A 34 -12.86 -0.88 -1.71
C PHE A 34 -13.00 0.08 -2.89
N GLY A 35 -14.02 -0.17 -3.70
CA GLY A 35 -14.52 0.78 -4.69
C GLY A 35 -15.88 1.36 -4.28
N ASN A 36 -16.11 2.60 -4.67
CA ASN A 36 -17.44 3.21 -4.73
C ASN A 36 -17.75 3.64 -6.18
N ASN A 37 -18.99 4.05 -6.44
CA ASN A 37 -19.39 4.56 -7.75
C ASN A 37 -19.10 6.07 -7.93
N THR A 38 -18.47 6.70 -6.92
CA THR A 38 -18.21 8.15 -6.90
C THR A 38 -16.77 8.49 -7.29
N THR A 39 -15.88 7.51 -7.33
CA THR A 39 -14.47 7.65 -7.74
C THR A 39 -14.15 6.67 -8.86
N ALA A 40 -13.39 7.13 -9.86
CA ALA A 40 -12.96 6.29 -10.97
C ALA A 40 -11.83 5.33 -10.57
N GLU A 41 -10.91 5.81 -9.73
CA GLU A 41 -9.85 5.00 -9.15
C GLU A 41 -10.41 4.10 -8.04
N LYS A 42 -10.00 2.83 -8.09
CA LYS A 42 -10.31 1.82 -7.08
C LYS A 42 -9.00 1.21 -6.61
N PRO A 43 -8.42 1.71 -5.50
CA PRO A 43 -7.17 1.16 -4.99
C PRO A 43 -7.38 -0.26 -4.48
N ASP A 44 -6.39 -1.14 -4.68
CA ASP A 44 -6.40 -2.47 -4.08
C ASP A 44 -6.37 -2.37 -2.56
N VAL A 45 -5.48 -1.52 -2.02
CA VAL A 45 -5.43 -1.17 -0.59
C VAL A 45 -5.09 0.30 -0.40
N LEU A 46 -5.80 0.97 0.52
CA LEU A 46 -5.50 2.34 0.95
C LEU A 46 -5.44 2.41 2.47
N GLY A 47 -4.25 2.72 3.00
CA GLY A 47 -3.98 2.92 4.42
C GLY A 47 -3.94 4.39 4.82
N PHE A 48 -4.33 4.69 6.05
CA PHE A 48 -4.27 6.02 6.66
C PHE A 48 -3.17 5.99 7.72
N LEU A 49 -2.08 6.71 7.45
CA LEU A 49 -0.88 6.74 8.29
C LEU A 49 -1.03 7.67 9.48
N ASP A 50 -1.61 8.85 9.25
CA ASP A 50 -1.94 9.84 10.27
C ASP A 50 -3.10 10.72 9.75
N ILE A 51 -3.36 11.84 10.43
CA ILE A 51 -4.44 12.78 10.07
C ILE A 51 -4.33 13.36 8.65
N ASP A 52 -3.14 13.38 8.07
CA ASP A 52 -2.85 14.05 6.81
C ASP A 52 -2.08 13.17 5.82
N HIS A 53 -1.91 11.86 6.03
CA HIS A 53 -1.15 11.05 5.08
C HIS A 53 -1.78 9.69 4.81
N THR A 54 -1.85 9.33 3.54
CA THR A 54 -2.33 8.03 3.06
C THR A 54 -1.24 7.24 2.33
N VAL A 55 -1.35 5.92 2.38
CA VAL A 55 -0.45 5.00 1.68
C VAL A 55 -1.30 4.05 0.84
N LEU A 56 -1.10 4.10 -0.48
CA LEU A 56 -1.76 3.23 -1.42
C LEU A 56 -0.85 2.05 -1.76
N ILE A 57 -1.39 0.83 -1.78
CA ILE A 57 -0.73 -0.35 -2.32
C ILE A 57 -1.55 -0.89 -3.48
N GLU A 58 -0.88 -1.11 -4.61
CA GLU A 58 -1.45 -1.82 -5.76
C GLU A 58 -0.76 -3.15 -5.96
N VAL A 59 -1.57 -4.20 -5.98
CA VAL A 59 -1.12 -5.57 -6.14
C VAL A 59 -1.04 -5.88 -7.62
N LYS A 60 0.06 -6.52 -8.03
CA LYS A 60 0.23 -7.04 -9.40
C LYS A 60 0.72 -8.48 -9.32
N ILE A 61 0.01 -9.39 -9.97
CA ILE A 61 0.38 -10.81 -10.05
C ILE A 61 1.08 -11.16 -11.37
N SER A 62 0.93 -10.32 -12.40
CA SER A 62 1.59 -10.50 -13.69
C SER A 62 2.21 -9.20 -14.24
N ARG A 63 3.13 -9.34 -15.20
CA ARG A 63 3.69 -8.19 -15.92
C ARG A 63 2.64 -7.44 -16.75
N SER A 64 1.67 -8.16 -17.32
CA SER A 64 0.55 -7.55 -18.03
C SER A 64 -0.29 -6.66 -17.12
N ASP A 65 -0.54 -7.07 -15.87
CA ASP A 65 -1.29 -6.25 -14.91
C ASP A 65 -0.56 -4.94 -14.61
N PHE A 66 0.76 -5.01 -14.41
CA PHE A 66 1.58 -3.82 -14.18
C PHE A 66 1.54 -2.85 -15.37
N LEU A 67 1.69 -3.37 -16.59
CA LEU A 67 1.67 -2.54 -17.80
C LEU A 67 0.28 -1.94 -18.09
N ALA A 68 -0.79 -2.67 -17.76
CA ALA A 68 -2.16 -2.15 -17.87
C ALA A 68 -2.43 -1.05 -16.84
N ASP A 69 -1.97 -1.25 -15.60
CA ASP A 69 -2.07 -0.26 -14.52
C ASP A 69 -1.36 1.05 -14.86
N ALA A 70 -0.17 0.98 -15.45
CA ALA A 70 0.58 2.16 -15.90
C ALA A 70 -0.17 3.03 -16.91
N ARG A 71 -1.15 2.46 -17.64
CA ARG A 71 -1.98 3.20 -18.63
C ARG A 71 -3.18 3.91 -18.02
N LYS A 72 -3.50 3.68 -16.74
CA LYS A 72 -4.66 4.31 -16.09
C LYS A 72 -4.48 5.85 -16.03
N PRO A 73 -5.57 6.64 -16.17
CA PRO A 73 -5.48 8.10 -16.20
C PRO A 73 -4.77 8.72 -15.00
N TRP A 74 -5.05 8.24 -13.79
CA TRP A 74 -4.44 8.71 -12.54
C TRP A 74 -2.99 8.24 -12.32
N ARG A 75 -2.45 7.41 -13.22
CA ARG A 75 -1.01 7.11 -13.28
C ARG A 75 -0.27 8.03 -14.23
N GLN A 76 -0.95 8.48 -15.29
CA GLN A 76 -0.46 9.52 -16.21
C GLN A 76 -0.57 10.92 -15.60
N ARG A 77 -1.57 11.13 -14.73
CA ARG A 77 -1.82 12.35 -13.96
C ARG A 77 -1.87 12.03 -12.47
N PRO A 78 -0.70 11.91 -11.82
CA PRO A 78 -0.61 11.47 -10.42
C PRO A 78 -1.43 12.31 -9.45
N GLU A 79 -1.67 13.59 -9.75
CA GLU A 79 -2.51 14.52 -8.98
C GLU A 79 -3.99 14.13 -8.93
N GLU A 80 -4.45 13.29 -9.85
CA GLU A 80 -5.80 12.70 -9.84
C GLU A 80 -5.84 11.33 -9.13
N GLY A 81 -4.68 10.83 -8.67
CA GLY A 81 -4.56 9.55 -7.98
C GLY A 81 -4.55 9.68 -6.45
N MET A 82 -5.19 8.75 -5.77
CA MET A 82 -5.17 8.60 -4.31
C MET A 82 -3.80 8.14 -3.81
N GLY A 83 -3.55 8.30 -2.51
CA GLY A 83 -2.30 7.89 -1.91
C GLY A 83 -1.22 8.95 -2.09
N ASP A 84 -0.85 9.57 -0.98
CA ASP A 84 0.33 10.44 -0.88
C ASP A 84 1.61 9.64 -1.19
N TRP A 85 1.64 8.42 -0.66
CA TRP A 85 2.69 7.43 -0.80
C TRP A 85 2.15 6.20 -1.51
N ARG A 86 2.95 5.59 -2.39
CA ARG A 86 2.43 4.54 -3.26
C ARG A 86 3.40 3.38 -3.43
N TYR A 87 2.92 2.17 -3.17
CA TYR A 87 3.67 0.94 -3.35
C TYR A 87 3.04 0.07 -4.41
N TYR A 88 3.88 -0.63 -5.17
CA TYR A 88 3.47 -1.90 -5.76
C TYR A 88 3.77 -3.04 -4.80
N LEU A 89 2.88 -4.03 -4.72
CA LEU A 89 3.14 -5.31 -4.07
C LEU A 89 3.02 -6.44 -5.09
N THR A 90 4.03 -7.29 -5.15
CA THR A 90 4.13 -8.35 -6.15
C THR A 90 4.65 -9.67 -5.57
N PRO A 91 4.48 -10.81 -6.26
CA PRO A 91 5.30 -11.99 -6.02
C PRO A 91 6.80 -11.68 -6.21
N PRO A 92 7.71 -12.47 -5.61
CA PRO A 92 9.14 -12.17 -5.65
C PRO A 92 9.67 -12.20 -7.10
N GLY A 93 10.43 -11.18 -7.48
CA GLY A 93 11.07 -11.11 -8.79
C GLY A 93 10.18 -10.68 -9.97
N LEU A 94 8.91 -10.33 -9.76
CA LEU A 94 8.01 -9.92 -10.85
C LEU A 94 8.44 -8.57 -11.48
N LEU A 95 8.81 -7.61 -10.64
CA LEU A 95 9.23 -6.26 -11.03
C LEU A 95 10.60 -5.93 -10.42
N ARG A 96 11.39 -5.13 -11.15
CA ARG A 96 12.62 -4.53 -10.62
C ARG A 96 12.39 -3.09 -10.19
N ALA A 97 13.16 -2.60 -9.22
CA ALA A 97 13.02 -1.27 -8.63
C ALA A 97 13.13 -0.13 -9.66
N GLU A 98 13.92 -0.36 -10.71
CA GLU A 98 14.21 0.59 -11.79
C GLU A 98 13.06 0.70 -12.81
N GLU A 99 12.14 -0.27 -12.81
CA GLU A 99 10.97 -0.28 -13.70
C GLU A 99 9.81 0.56 -13.14
N LEU A 100 9.87 0.89 -11.85
CA LEU A 100 8.79 1.60 -11.17
C LEU A 100 8.78 3.08 -11.57
N PRO A 101 7.57 3.69 -11.66
CA PRO A 101 7.46 5.13 -11.78
C PRO A 101 8.19 5.86 -10.64
N ARG A 102 8.57 7.11 -10.89
CA ARG A 102 9.20 7.96 -9.88
C ARG A 102 8.31 8.03 -8.63
N ASN A 103 8.95 8.02 -7.46
CA ASN A 103 8.30 8.10 -6.14
C ASN A 103 7.45 6.88 -5.71
N TRP A 104 7.47 5.79 -6.49
CA TRP A 104 6.87 4.52 -6.08
C TRP A 104 7.87 3.62 -5.35
N GLY A 105 7.38 2.95 -4.31
CA GLY A 105 8.10 1.88 -3.62
C GLY A 105 7.69 0.49 -4.14
N LEU A 106 8.50 -0.51 -3.81
CA LEU A 106 8.27 -1.91 -4.21
C LEU A 106 8.33 -2.83 -2.99
N LEU A 107 7.26 -3.60 -2.82
CA LEU A 107 7.13 -4.70 -1.87
C LEU A 107 7.06 -6.02 -2.63
N GLU A 108 7.71 -7.04 -2.08
CA GLU A 108 7.56 -8.42 -2.53
C GLU A 108 6.97 -9.25 -1.40
N ALA A 109 5.81 -9.84 -1.62
CA ALA A 109 5.27 -10.86 -0.73
C ALA A 109 5.85 -12.22 -1.14
N GLY A 110 6.34 -13.00 -0.17
CA GLY A 110 6.86 -14.34 -0.40
C GLY A 110 6.66 -15.25 0.82
N PRO A 111 7.22 -16.48 0.79
CA PRO A 111 7.04 -17.47 1.86
C PRO A 111 7.45 -17.00 3.26
N ARG A 112 8.44 -16.09 3.32
CA ARG A 112 8.99 -15.55 4.57
C ARG A 112 8.29 -14.26 5.03
N GLY A 113 7.22 -13.86 4.35
CA GLY A 113 6.51 -12.60 4.55
C GLY A 113 6.85 -11.56 3.49
N VAL A 114 6.55 -10.30 3.80
CA VAL A 114 6.75 -9.17 2.88
C VAL A 114 8.15 -8.58 3.05
N ARG A 115 8.87 -8.44 1.94
CA ARG A 115 10.18 -7.81 1.83
C ARG A 115 10.04 -6.44 1.15
N LEU A 116 10.66 -5.42 1.72
CA LEU A 116 10.82 -4.12 1.08
C LEU A 116 11.98 -4.18 0.10
N VAL A 117 11.70 -4.02 -1.20
CA VAL A 117 12.71 -4.06 -2.27
C VAL A 117 13.16 -2.66 -2.65
N LYS A 118 12.21 -1.73 -2.80
CA LYS A 118 12.47 -0.31 -3.03
C LYS A 118 11.75 0.49 -1.95
N PRO A 119 12.47 1.18 -1.04
CA PRO A 119 11.86 2.08 -0.09
C PRO A 119 11.23 3.27 -0.82
N LEU A 120 10.19 3.86 -0.26
CA LEU A 120 9.87 5.25 -0.62
C LEU A 120 10.94 6.17 -0.04
N ALA A 121 11.05 7.38 -0.58
CA ALA A 121 11.93 8.43 -0.06
C ALA A 121 11.82 8.62 1.47
N ILE A 122 10.60 8.52 2.01
CA ILE A 122 10.34 8.65 3.46
C ILE A 122 11.00 7.55 4.31
N HIS A 123 11.33 6.42 3.70
CA HIS A 123 11.96 5.25 4.31
C HIS A 123 13.47 5.17 4.00
N GLU A 124 13.95 5.82 2.95
CA GLU A 124 15.32 5.67 2.43
C GLU A 124 16.39 6.32 3.35
N GLN A 125 15.99 7.20 4.26
CA GLN A 125 16.89 7.85 5.23
C GLN A 125 16.71 7.39 6.69
N LYS A 126 15.93 6.33 6.96
CA LYS A 126 15.65 5.92 8.35
C LYS A 126 16.00 4.44 8.59
N GLY A 127 17.17 4.23 9.20
CA GLY A 127 17.41 3.00 9.95
C GLY A 127 16.29 2.76 10.96
N LYS A 128 15.92 1.47 11.11
CA LYS A 128 15.12 0.86 12.19
C LYS A 128 14.33 1.89 13.01
N ASP A 129 13.06 2.15 12.65
CA ASP A 129 11.97 2.61 13.55
C ASP A 129 10.85 3.35 12.79
N PHE A 130 10.30 2.71 11.76
CA PHE A 130 9.01 3.13 11.21
C PHE A 130 7.80 3.00 12.18
N PRO A 131 7.80 2.17 13.26
CA PRO A 131 6.64 2.05 14.14
C PRO A 131 6.47 3.15 15.22
N ALA A 132 7.36 4.15 15.28
CA ALA A 132 7.42 5.03 16.46
C ALA A 132 6.61 6.33 16.33
N LEU A 133 6.28 6.82 15.13
CA LEU A 133 5.71 8.17 15.00
C LEU A 133 4.23 8.25 15.42
N GLY A 134 3.42 7.24 15.10
CA GLY A 134 2.02 7.18 15.59
C GLY A 134 1.95 7.23 17.12
N ARG A 135 2.85 6.49 17.80
CA ARG A 135 3.01 6.56 19.28
C ARG A 135 3.63 7.86 19.78
N TYR A 136 4.37 8.59 18.95
CA TYR A 136 5.02 9.86 19.30
C TYR A 136 4.04 11.04 19.29
N LEU A 137 3.02 10.98 18.43
CA LEU A 137 1.95 11.99 18.30
C LEU A 137 0.95 11.96 19.45
N GLU A 138 0.66 10.77 20.01
CA GLU A 138 -0.19 10.64 21.20
C GLU A 138 0.43 11.25 22.47
N GLN A 139 1.76 11.39 22.52
CA GLN A 139 2.50 11.75 23.73
C GLN A 139 2.95 13.22 23.78
N ASN A 140 2.87 13.98 22.69
CA ASN A 140 3.51 15.30 22.63
C ASN A 140 2.59 16.39 22.04
N ASP A 141 2.37 17.40 22.87
CA ASP A 141 1.60 18.61 22.62
C ASP A 141 2.04 19.36 21.33
N MET A 142 1.10 20.07 20.71
CA MET A 142 1.14 20.68 19.36
C MET A 142 2.36 21.58 19.05
N ALA A 143 3.11 22.00 20.07
CA ALA A 143 4.27 22.87 19.96
C ALA A 143 5.54 22.18 19.40
N TYR A 144 5.64 20.83 19.44
CA TYR A 144 6.82 20.08 18.97
C TYR A 144 6.81 19.73 17.46
N MET A 145 5.86 20.26 16.70
CA MET A 145 5.76 20.01 15.26
C MET A 145 6.91 20.61 14.43
N HIS A 146 7.71 21.54 14.95
CA HIS A 146 8.68 22.29 14.14
C HIS A 146 9.86 21.47 13.57
N PRO A 147 10.59 20.63 14.35
CA PRO A 147 11.68 19.80 13.82
C PRO A 147 11.17 18.59 13.02
N ALA A 148 10.00 18.06 13.40
CA ALA A 148 9.32 17.02 12.66
C ALA A 148 8.85 17.54 11.29
N ARG A 149 8.40 18.80 11.20
CA ARG A 149 7.99 19.47 9.95
C ARG A 149 9.11 19.67 8.96
N GLU A 150 10.31 20.09 9.38
CA GLU A 150 11.45 20.21 8.44
C GLU A 150 11.92 18.83 7.93
N ARG A 151 11.91 17.82 8.81
CA ARG A 151 12.21 16.44 8.44
C ARG A 151 11.15 15.85 7.52
N TRP A 152 9.87 16.14 7.77
CA TRP A 152 8.75 15.78 6.89
C TRP A 152 8.81 16.55 5.58
N ALA A 153 9.11 17.85 5.57
CA ALA A 153 9.18 18.66 4.36
C ALA A 153 10.18 18.11 3.32
N ARG A 154 11.27 17.49 3.78
CA ARG A 154 12.21 16.77 2.91
C ARG A 154 11.66 15.46 2.39
N CYS A 155 10.93 14.72 3.22
CA CYS A 155 10.25 13.50 2.84
C CYS A 155 9.11 13.78 1.84
N THR A 156 8.28 14.81 2.07
CA THR A 156 7.12 15.19 1.25
C THR A 156 7.49 15.78 -0.10
N ALA A 157 8.74 16.20 -0.30
CA ALA A 157 9.22 16.67 -1.60
C ALA A 157 9.10 15.59 -2.70
N GLU A 158 9.07 14.31 -2.31
CA GLU A 158 8.86 13.17 -3.20
C GLU A 158 7.48 12.53 -3.05
N GLN A 159 6.54 13.19 -2.39
CA GLN A 159 5.15 12.76 -2.28
C GLN A 159 4.41 12.98 -3.60
N HIS A 160 3.40 12.17 -3.88
CA HIS A 160 2.46 12.50 -4.93
C HIS A 160 1.51 13.63 -4.48
N PRO A 161 1.02 14.48 -5.41
CA PRO A 161 0.03 15.49 -5.05
C PRO A 161 -1.21 14.81 -4.47
N LYS A 162 -1.71 15.35 -3.35
CA LYS A 162 -2.83 14.76 -2.64
C LYS A 162 -4.13 14.87 -3.42
N HIS A 163 -4.76 13.74 -3.71
CA HIS A 163 -6.09 13.71 -4.29
C HIS A 163 -7.20 13.64 -3.23
N ARG A 164 -7.33 14.72 -2.45
CA ARG A 164 -8.23 14.81 -1.28
C ARG A 164 -9.69 14.51 -1.61
N ALA A 165 -10.17 14.92 -2.79
CA ALA A 165 -11.55 14.70 -3.22
C ALA A 165 -11.87 13.20 -3.37
N GLY A 166 -10.96 12.44 -3.99
CA GLY A 166 -11.09 10.99 -4.14
C GLY A 166 -11.10 10.28 -2.79
N GLU A 167 -10.17 10.62 -1.90
CA GLU A 167 -10.06 10.00 -0.58
C GLU A 167 -11.27 10.30 0.32
N LEU A 168 -11.79 11.53 0.30
CA LEU A 168 -13.01 11.89 1.03
C LEU A 168 -14.23 11.16 0.50
N ALA A 169 -14.36 11.03 -0.82
CA ALA A 169 -15.44 10.26 -1.44
C ALA A 169 -15.36 8.77 -1.04
N LEU A 170 -14.14 8.23 -0.96
CA LEU A 170 -13.89 6.86 -0.49
C LEU A 170 -14.32 6.69 0.96
N LEU A 171 -13.85 7.55 1.87
CA LEU A 171 -14.23 7.55 3.29
C LEU A 171 -15.75 7.69 3.49
N TYR A 172 -16.40 8.56 2.72
CA TYR A 172 -17.86 8.70 2.77
C TYR A 172 -18.57 7.41 2.36
N GLY A 173 -18.07 6.74 1.32
CA GLY A 173 -18.55 5.42 0.92
C GLY A 173 -18.38 4.37 2.02
N VAL A 174 -17.23 4.37 2.71
CA VAL A 174 -16.96 3.47 3.84
C VAL A 174 -17.96 3.72 4.97
N ALA A 175 -18.15 4.97 5.37
CA ALA A 175 -19.09 5.33 6.43
C ALA A 175 -20.52 4.86 6.12
N ARG A 176 -20.97 5.00 4.86
CA ARG A 176 -22.28 4.51 4.41
C ARG A 176 -22.39 2.99 4.49
N ARG A 177 -21.33 2.23 4.15
CA ARG A 177 -21.34 0.78 4.32
C ARG A 177 -21.33 0.38 5.79
N LEU A 178 -20.54 1.03 6.64
CA LEU A 178 -20.55 0.75 8.09
C LEU A 178 -21.92 1.00 8.72
N HIS A 179 -22.65 2.00 8.23
CA HIS A 179 -24.02 2.26 8.65
C HIS A 179 -24.99 1.12 8.26
N LEU A 180 -24.75 0.46 7.12
CA LEU A 180 -25.44 -0.78 6.74
C LEU A 180 -24.88 -1.91 7.62
N LYS A 181 -25.63 -2.31 8.65
CA LYS A 181 -25.21 -3.29 9.66
C LYS A 181 -24.48 -4.50 9.04
N ASP A 182 -23.42 -4.97 9.72
CA ASP A 182 -22.53 -6.10 9.37
C ASP A 182 -21.35 -5.86 8.41
N CYS A 183 -21.08 -4.62 7.97
CA CYS A 183 -19.92 -4.33 7.11
C CYS A 183 -18.60 -4.02 7.86
N PHE A 184 -18.49 -4.30 9.16
CA PHE A 184 -17.28 -4.00 9.95
C PHE A 184 -16.02 -4.75 9.50
N GLY A 185 -16.14 -5.79 8.68
CA GLY A 185 -15.01 -6.49 8.09
C GLY A 185 -14.04 -5.56 7.35
N ILE A 186 -14.53 -4.43 6.82
CA ILE A 186 -13.71 -3.42 6.15
C ILE A 186 -12.69 -2.72 7.05
N LEU A 187 -12.94 -2.69 8.37
CA LEU A 187 -12.07 -2.05 9.36
C LEU A 187 -11.16 -3.04 10.08
N LYS A 188 -11.40 -4.35 9.92
CA LYS A 188 -10.65 -5.36 10.65
C LYS A 188 -9.28 -5.52 10.00
N THR A 189 -8.24 -5.59 10.82
CA THR A 189 -6.96 -6.13 10.36
C THR A 189 -7.15 -7.60 10.01
N PRO A 190 -6.83 -8.04 8.79
CA PRO A 190 -6.94 -9.42 8.37
C PRO A 190 -6.06 -10.32 9.25
N GLU A 191 -6.56 -11.53 9.48
CA GLU A 191 -5.73 -12.59 10.01
C GLU A 191 -4.56 -12.90 9.07
N LYS A 192 -3.56 -13.63 9.55
CA LYS A 192 -2.46 -14.07 8.68
C LYS A 192 -3.02 -14.97 7.58
N THR A 193 -3.03 -14.47 6.35
CA THR A 193 -3.38 -15.27 5.17
C THR A 193 -2.22 -16.20 4.84
N ARG A 194 -2.50 -17.51 4.79
CA ARG A 194 -1.56 -18.48 4.23
C ARG A 194 -1.60 -18.34 2.71
N VAL A 195 -0.50 -17.90 2.13
CA VAL A 195 -0.31 -17.89 0.68
C VAL A 195 0.58 -19.07 0.34
N GLU A 196 0.11 -19.92 -0.56
CA GLU A 196 0.95 -20.98 -1.13
C GLU A 196 1.79 -20.36 -2.25
N TRP A 197 3.10 -20.47 -2.11
CA TRP A 197 4.05 -19.87 -3.03
C TRP A 197 4.61 -20.98 -3.89
N GLN A 198 4.45 -20.87 -5.20
CA GLN A 198 5.30 -21.63 -6.09
C GLN A 198 6.72 -21.09 -5.97
N VAL A 199 7.69 -21.98 -5.73
CA VAL A 199 9.10 -21.62 -5.73
C VAL A 199 9.45 -21.17 -7.14
N ALA A 200 9.82 -19.90 -7.32
CA ALA A 200 10.36 -19.44 -8.60
C ALA A 200 11.51 -20.39 -8.98
N PRO A 201 11.56 -20.92 -10.21
CA PRO A 201 12.66 -21.78 -10.63
C PRO A 201 13.97 -21.01 -10.37
N ASN A 202 14.85 -21.65 -9.61
CA ASN A 202 16.14 -21.08 -9.24
C ASN A 202 16.86 -20.64 -10.53
N PRO A 203 17.23 -19.36 -10.71
CA PRO A 203 17.89 -18.91 -11.95
C PRO A 203 19.29 -19.49 -12.15
N THR A 204 19.73 -20.36 -11.24
CA THR A 204 20.99 -21.10 -11.30
C THR A 204 20.74 -22.57 -10.96
N SER A 205 20.53 -23.37 -12.00
CA SER A 205 20.85 -24.80 -12.11
C SER A 205 21.18 -25.06 -13.58
N PRO A 206 22.17 -25.92 -13.85
CA PRO A 206 23.37 -25.64 -14.68
C PRO A 206 23.13 -25.40 -16.18
#